data_AF-A0AAV5SR58-F1
#
_entry.id   AF-A0AAV5SR58-F1
#
_cell.length_a   1.000
_cell.length_b   1.000
_cell.length_c   1.000
_cell.angle_alpha   90.00
_cell.angle_beta   90.00
_cell.angle_gamma   90.00
#
_symmetry.space_group_name_H-M   'P 1'
#
loop_
_entity.id
_entity.type
_entity.pdbx_description
1 polymer ?
#
loop_
_entity_poly.entity_id
_entity_poly.type
_entity_poly.pdbx_seq_one_letter_code
_entity_poly.pdbx_strand_id
1 'polypeptide(L)'
;MERKKVMCRIPFQRLKPDNIEFTALLGLVFWNHGLYHVNDQLTAAVEKNRRQILAELNSVYKKRGKIEYAIRLGELFCLLDTMEEHATISINDMEIYRLLNLFSECSEISADHEIYRLSN
;
A
#
# COMPACT_ATOMS: atom_id res chain seq x y z
N MET A 1 -23.92 -9.44 2.54
CA MET A 1 -23.35 -8.19 2.01
C MET A 1 -22.11 -8.58 1.21
N GLU A 2 -22.23 -8.74 -0.11
CA GLU A 2 -21.08 -9.11 -0.96
C GLU A 2 -20.11 -7.93 -1.06
N ARG A 3 -18.89 -8.11 -0.55
CA ARG A 3 -17.79 -7.17 -0.82
C ARG A 3 -17.25 -7.47 -2.21
N LYS A 4 -17.57 -6.63 -3.21
CA LYS A 4 -16.91 -6.71 -4.52
C LYS A 4 -15.43 -6.36 -4.34
N LYS A 5 -14.57 -7.36 -4.47
CA LYS A 5 -13.11 -7.19 -4.46
C LYS A 5 -12.69 -6.45 -5.74
N VAL A 6 -12.57 -5.12 -5.70
CA VAL A 6 -12.06 -4.34 -6.83
C VAL A 6 -10.57 -4.64 -6.97
N MET A 7 -10.17 -5.40 -7.99
CA MET A 7 -8.75 -5.65 -8.19
C MET A 7 -8.03 -4.33 -8.51
N CYS A 8 -7.11 -3.86 -7.66
CA CYS A 8 -6.32 -2.64 -7.87
C CYS A 8 -5.57 -2.65 -9.23
N ARG A 9 -5.38 -3.84 -9.80
CA ARG A 9 -4.86 -4.05 -11.16
C ARG A 9 -5.63 -3.29 -12.23
N ILE A 10 -6.98 -3.27 -12.18
CA ILE A 10 -7.78 -2.64 -13.24
C ILE A 10 -7.61 -1.10 -13.22
N PRO A 11 -7.80 -0.41 -12.06
CA PRO A 11 -7.50 1.02 -11.96
C PRO A 11 -6.05 1.36 -12.36
N PHE A 12 -5.08 0.56 -11.92
CA PHE A 12 -3.66 0.76 -12.24
C PHE A 12 -3.39 0.66 -13.76
N GLN A 13 -3.93 -0.36 -14.42
CA GLN A 13 -3.80 -0.57 -15.86
C GLN A 13 -4.51 0.50 -16.70
N ARG A 14 -5.59 1.08 -16.18
CA ARG A 14 -6.30 2.19 -16.84
C ARG A 14 -5.50 3.48 -16.72
N LEU A 15 -5.01 3.79 -15.52
CA LEU A 15 -4.31 5.04 -15.26
C LEU A 15 -2.92 5.08 -15.92
N LYS A 16 -2.26 3.92 -16.04
CA LYS A 16 -0.90 3.74 -16.58
C LYS A 16 0.08 4.79 -16.02
N PRO A 17 0.35 4.80 -14.71
CA PRO A 17 1.37 5.68 -14.15
C PRO A 17 2.70 5.41 -14.83
N ASP A 18 3.45 6.46 -15.17
CA ASP A 18 4.83 6.29 -15.61
C ASP A 18 5.76 5.97 -14.42
N ASN A 19 7.04 5.71 -14.68
CA ASN A 19 8.00 5.36 -13.62
C ASN A 19 8.15 6.47 -12.56
N ILE A 20 8.03 7.75 -12.94
CA ILE A 20 8.16 8.89 -12.02
C ILE A 20 6.90 8.99 -11.17
N GLU A 21 5.73 8.92 -11.80
CA GLU A 21 4.44 8.90 -11.12
C GLU A 21 4.36 7.72 -10.15
N PHE A 22 4.74 6.52 -10.59
CA PHE A 22 4.77 5.32 -9.73
C PHE A 22 5.71 5.47 -8.53
N THR A 23 6.90 6.03 -8.75
CA THR A 23 7.85 6.29 -7.65
C THR A 23 7.30 7.33 -6.67
N ALA A 24 6.64 8.38 -7.17
CA ALA A 24 5.98 9.38 -6.34
C ALA A 24 4.83 8.76 -5.54
N LEU A 25 4.00 7.91 -6.17
CA LEU A 25 2.94 7.15 -5.50
C LEU A 25 3.51 6.29 -4.36
N LEU A 26 4.60 5.55 -4.60
CA LEU A 26 5.26 4.74 -3.59
C LEU A 26 5.75 5.59 -2.41
N GLY A 27 6.38 6.73 -2.69
CA GLY A 27 6.83 7.67 -1.65
C GLY A 27 5.65 8.24 -0.85
N LEU A 28 4.54 8.56 -1.50
CA LEU A 28 3.33 9.07 -0.83
C LEU A 28 2.70 8.02 0.08
N VAL A 29 2.68 6.74 -0.33
CA VAL A 29 2.23 5.61 0.52
C VAL A 29 3.19 5.38 1.67
N PHE A 30 4.50 5.44 1.43
CA PHE A 30 5.49 5.22 2.48
C PHE A 30 5.38 6.28 3.59
N TRP A 31 5.17 7.54 3.20
CA TRP A 31 4.89 8.63 4.13
C TRP A 31 3.40 8.77 4.46
N ASN A 32 2.59 7.73 4.25
CA ASN A 32 1.21 7.69 4.71
C ASN A 32 1.17 7.04 6.09
N HIS A 33 1.16 7.87 7.14
CA HIS A 33 1.01 7.37 8.49
C HIS A 33 -0.31 7.84 9.06
N GLY A 34 -1.24 6.91 9.29
CA GLY A 34 -2.39 7.10 10.18
C GLY A 34 -2.03 7.32 11.66
N LEU A 35 -0.78 7.72 11.95
CA LEU A 35 -0.20 7.97 13.26
C LEU A 35 0.07 9.47 13.48
N TYR A 36 -0.79 10.33 12.92
CA TYR A 36 -0.70 11.81 12.98
C TYR A 36 -0.65 12.41 14.41
N HIS A 37 -0.62 11.59 15.45
CA HIS A 37 -0.74 12.01 16.86
C HIS A 37 0.32 11.43 17.80
N VAL A 38 1.33 10.69 17.31
CA VAL A 38 2.32 10.06 18.21
C VAL A 38 3.54 10.95 18.46
N ASN A 39 3.97 11.75 17.49
CA ASN A 39 5.19 12.56 17.59
C ASN A 39 5.17 13.74 16.60
N ASP A 40 5.17 14.98 17.10
CA ASP A 40 5.18 16.19 16.28
C ASP A 40 6.38 16.28 15.32
N GLN A 41 7.55 15.78 15.73
CA GLN A 41 8.73 15.75 14.86
C GLN A 41 8.53 14.79 13.68
N LEU A 42 7.87 13.66 13.92
CA LEU A 42 7.55 12.70 12.87
C LEU A 42 6.48 13.27 11.92
N THR A 43 5.44 13.91 12.47
CA THR A 43 4.43 14.62 11.67
C THR A 43 5.06 15.69 10.78
N ALA A 44 5.99 16.48 11.32
CA ALA A 44 6.71 17.48 10.55
C ALA A 44 7.58 16.85 9.44
N ALA A 45 8.23 15.72 9.70
CA ALA A 45 9.00 14.99 8.71
C ALA A 45 8.12 14.42 7.58
N VAL A 46 6.98 13.81 7.94
CA VAL A 46 5.98 13.29 7.00
C VAL A 46 5.48 14.41 6.07
N GLU A 47 5.03 15.53 6.65
CA GLU A 47 4.52 16.66 5.88
C GLU A 47 5.59 17.27 4.96
N LYS A 48 6.82 17.41 5.46
CA LYS A 48 7.96 17.90 4.67
C LYS A 48 8.22 16.99 3.47
N ASN A 49 8.31 15.68 3.67
CA ASN A 49 8.64 14.73 2.62
C ASN A 49 7.51 14.61 1.58
N ARG A 50 6.25 14.56 2.01
CA ARG A 50 5.09 14.56 1.10
C ARG A 50 5.05 15.82 0.25
N ARG A 51 5.28 16.99 0.85
CA ARG A 51 5.34 18.27 0.14
C ARG A 51 6.46 18.29 -0.89
N GLN A 52 7.63 17.76 -0.53
CA GLN A 52 8.76 17.68 -1.46
C GLN A 52 8.44 16.79 -2.67
N ILE A 53 7.87 15.60 -2.45
CA ILE A 53 7.45 14.69 -3.53
C ILE A 53 6.49 15.39 -4.49
N LEU A 54 5.47 16.08 -3.96
CA LEU A 54 4.50 16.81 -4.78
C LEU A 54 5.11 17.99 -5.53
N ALA A 55 6.06 18.70 -4.91
CA ALA A 55 6.77 19.80 -5.56
C ALA A 55 7.65 19.31 -6.72
N GLU A 56 8.35 18.19 -6.55
CA GLU A 56 9.15 17.55 -7.60
C GLU A 56 8.27 17.06 -8.75
N LEU A 57 7.14 16.41 -8.44
CA LEU A 57 6.20 15.94 -9.44
C LEU A 57 5.59 17.10 -10.25
N ASN A 58 5.25 18.21 -9.58
CA ASN A 58 4.84 19.46 -10.24
C ASN A 58 5.95 20.01 -11.16
N SER A 59 7.21 20.02 -10.70
CA SER A 59 8.33 20.44 -11.55
C SER A 59 8.48 19.57 -12.80
N VAL A 60 8.28 18.25 -12.68
CA VAL A 60 8.32 17.32 -13.82
C VAL A 60 7.20 17.62 -14.81
N TYR A 61 5.97 17.84 -14.34
CA TYR A 61 4.85 18.18 -15.23
C TYR A 61 5.06 19.52 -15.95
N LYS A 62 5.57 20.54 -15.25
CA LYS A 62 5.95 21.82 -15.86
C LYS A 62 7.00 21.65 -16.95
N LYS A 63 8.05 20.86 -16.70
CA LYS A 63 9.09 20.54 -17.69
C LYS A 63 8.54 19.80 -18.92
N ARG A 64 7.49 19.01 -18.74
CA ARG A 64 6.79 18.29 -19.82
C ARG A 64 5.74 19.14 -20.56
N GLY A 65 5.61 20.43 -20.23
CA GLY A 65 4.65 21.34 -20.85
C GLY A 65 3.18 21.09 -20.45
N LYS A 66 2.92 20.30 -19.40
CA LYS A 66 1.55 20.09 -18.90
C LYS A 66 1.17 21.23 -17.96
N ILE A 67 0.30 22.12 -18.43
CA ILE A 67 -0.20 23.28 -17.66
C ILE A 67 -1.27 22.83 -16.65
N GLU A 68 -2.12 21.88 -17.02
CA GLU A 68 -3.18 21.31 -16.17
C GLU A 68 -2.81 19.91 -15.66
N TYR A 69 -1.93 19.85 -14.65
CA TYR A 69 -1.52 18.58 -14.01
C TYR A 69 -2.41 18.16 -12.83
N ALA A 70 -3.30 19.07 -12.37
CA ALA A 70 -4.17 18.83 -11.22
C ALA A 70 -5.14 17.65 -11.45
N ILE A 71 -5.69 17.52 -12.66
CA ILE A 71 -6.57 16.39 -13.02
C ILE A 71 -5.81 15.07 -12.89
N ARG A 72 -4.60 15.01 -13.48
CA ARG A 72 -3.75 13.81 -13.42
C ARG A 72 -3.36 13.45 -11.98
N LEU A 73 -3.04 14.44 -11.16
CA LEU A 73 -2.79 14.24 -9.73
C LEU A 73 -4.02 13.68 -9.01
N GLY A 74 -5.22 14.21 -9.30
CA GLY A 74 -6.46 13.70 -8.74
C GLY A 74 -6.67 12.22 -9.08
N GLU A 75 -6.46 11.83 -10.32
CA GLU A 75 -6.56 10.43 -10.74
C GLU A 75 -5.54 9.53 -10.00
N LEU A 76 -4.30 10.02 -9.82
CA LEU A 76 -3.26 9.34 -9.06
C LEU A 76 -3.64 9.16 -7.58
N PHE A 77 -4.25 10.18 -6.97
CA PHE A 77 -4.75 10.08 -5.60
C PHE A 77 -5.93 9.12 -5.47
N CYS A 78 -6.88 9.10 -6.41
CA CYS A 78 -7.95 8.11 -6.41
C CYS A 78 -7.42 6.67 -6.50
N LEU A 79 -6.35 6.46 -7.27
CA LEU A 79 -5.68 5.16 -7.32
C LEU A 79 -5.06 4.80 -5.96
N LEU A 80 -4.39 5.74 -5.30
CA LEU A 80 -3.83 5.53 -3.95
C LEU A 80 -4.90 5.14 -2.93
N ASP A 81 -5.99 5.89 -2.90
CA ASP A 81 -7.12 5.64 -1.99
C ASP A 81 -7.71 4.24 -2.19
N THR A 82 -7.89 3.83 -3.46
CA THR A 82 -8.34 2.47 -3.80
C THR A 82 -7.34 1.40 -3.31
N MET A 83 -6.04 1.66 -3.41
CA MET A 83 -5.01 0.71 -2.94
C MET A 83 -4.97 0.62 -1.41
N GLU A 84 -5.17 1.73 -0.71
CA GLU A 84 -5.22 1.79 0.76
C GLU A 84 -6.45 1.07 1.33
N GLU A 85 -7.63 1.29 0.73
CA GLU A 85 -8.85 0.55 1.09
C GLU A 85 -8.64 -0.96 0.96
N HIS A 86 -8.05 -1.40 -0.15
CA HIS A 86 -7.77 -2.80 -0.41
C HIS A 86 -6.74 -3.41 0.54
N ALA A 87 -5.68 -2.67 0.88
CA ALA A 87 -4.70 -3.11 1.86
C ALA A 87 -5.35 -3.30 3.23
N THR A 88 -6.21 -2.37 3.65
CA THR A 88 -6.95 -2.44 4.92
C THR A 88 -7.87 -3.65 4.98
N ILE A 89 -8.63 -3.92 3.90
CA ILE A 89 -9.47 -5.13 3.81
C ILE A 89 -8.61 -6.39 3.89
N SER A 90 -7.48 -6.43 3.18
CA SER A 90 -6.60 -7.60 3.17
C SER A 90 -5.98 -7.88 4.54
N ILE A 91 -5.63 -6.84 5.31
CA ILE A 91 -5.13 -6.98 6.69
C ILE A 91 -6.24 -7.55 7.57
N ASN A 92 -7.46 -7.01 7.47
CA ASN A 92 -8.60 -7.50 8.24
C ASN A 92 -8.92 -8.97 7.92
N ASP A 93 -8.90 -9.36 6.64
CA ASP A 93 -9.11 -10.76 6.23
C ASP A 93 -8.03 -11.68 6.83
N MET A 94 -6.76 -11.23 6.84
CA MET A 94 -5.65 -11.97 7.47
C MET A 94 -5.86 -12.15 8.98
N GLU A 95 -6.30 -11.11 9.69
CA GLU A 95 -6.60 -11.21 11.12
C GLU A 95 -7.75 -12.17 11.41
N ILE A 96 -8.80 -12.17 10.57
CA ILE A 96 -9.89 -13.14 10.67
C ILE A 96 -9.35 -14.57 10.49
N TYR A 97 -8.50 -14.80 9.48
CA TYR A 97 -7.93 -16.12 9.27
C TYR A 97 -7.05 -16.60 10.43
N ARG A 98 -6.32 -15.68 11.08
CA ARG A 98 -5.56 -15.97 12.31
C ARG A 98 -6.49 -16.36 13.46
N LEU A 99 -7.57 -15.62 13.68
CA LEU A 99 -8.55 -15.92 14.74
C LEU A 99 -9.23 -17.28 14.53
N LEU A 100 -9.47 -17.65 13.27
CA LEU A 100 -10.06 -18.93 12.90
C LEU A 100 -9.05 -20.09 12.88
N ASN A 101 -7.79 -19.83 13.22
CA ASN A 101 -6.71 -20.81 13.25
C ASN A 101 -6.53 -21.56 11.90
N LEU A 102 -6.90 -20.94 10.78
CA LEU A 102 -6.89 -21.60 9.46
C LEU A 102 -5.48 -21.89 8.93
N PHE A 103 -4.45 -21.33 9.55
CA PHE A 103 -3.05 -21.44 9.13
C PHE A 103 -2.12 -22.02 10.20
N SER A 104 -2.61 -22.41 11.37
CA SER A 104 -1.78 -22.94 12.47
C SER A 104 -1.35 -24.40 12.28
N GLU A 105 -2.06 -25.17 11.46
CA GLU A 105 -1.77 -26.60 11.26
C GLU A 105 -0.52 -26.85 10.38
N CYS A 106 0.06 -25.81 9.76
CA CYS A 106 1.26 -25.98 8.94
C CYS A 106 2.56 -26.02 9.75
N SER A 107 2.54 -25.70 11.05
CA SER A 107 3.73 -25.74 11.92
C SER A 107 3.88 -27.02 12.74
N GLU A 108 2.87 -27.89 12.79
CA GLU A 108 2.92 -29.10 13.65
C GLU A 108 3.32 -30.37 12.89
N ILE A 109 3.20 -30.39 11.55
CA ILE A 109 3.54 -31.59 10.75
C ILE A 109 5.07 -31.78 10.60
N SER A 110 5.89 -30.77 10.88
CA SER A 110 7.36 -30.92 10.84
C SER A 110 7.98 -31.43 12.15
N ALA A 111 7.31 -31.31 13.30
CA ALA A 111 7.86 -31.77 14.58
C ALA A 111 7.63 -33.27 14.82
N ASP A 112 6.52 -33.82 14.34
CA ASP A 112 6.15 -35.22 14.63
C ASP A 112 6.82 -36.24 13.68
N HIS A 113 7.37 -35.80 12.55
CA HIS A 113 8.05 -36.70 11.60
C HIS A 113 9.54 -36.96 11.92
N GLU A 114 10.15 -36.18 12.82
CA GLU A 114 11.53 -36.43 13.29
C GLU A 114 11.58 -37.37 14.51
N ILE A 115 10.51 -37.43 15.31
CA ILE A 115 10.47 -38.29 16.51
C ILE A 115 10.34 -39.78 16.14
N TYR A 116 9.70 -40.13 15.02
CA TYR A 116 9.56 -41.52 14.57
C TYR A 116 10.77 -42.10 13.80
N ARG A 117 11.76 -41.28 13.42
CA ARG A 117 13.00 -41.77 12.77
C ARG A 117 14.16 -42.04 13.73
N LEU A 118 14.08 -41.59 14.98
CA LEU A 118 15.11 -41.78 15.99
C LEU A 118 14.83 -42.96 16.94
N SER A 119 13.76 -43.72 16.69
CA SER A 119 13.35 -44.88 17.52
C SER A 119 13.28 -46.21 16.76
N ASN A 120 13.96 -46.35 15.62
CA ASN A 120 14.20 -47.64 14.94
C ASN A 120 15.66 -47.76 14.49
#